data_AF-A0A9D7YEN1-F1
#
_entry.id   AF-A0A9D7YEN1-F1
#
_cell.length_a   1.000
_cell.length_b   1.000
_cell.length_c   1.000
_cell.angle_alpha   90.00
_cell.angle_beta   90.00
_cell.angle_gamma   90.00
#
_symmetry.space_group_name_H-M   'P 1'
#
loop_
_entity.id
_entity.type
_entity.pdbx_description
1 polymer ?
#
loop_
_entity_poly.entity_id
_entity_poly.type
_entity_poly.pdbx_seq_one_letter_code
_entity_poly.pdbx_strand_id
1 'polypeptide(L)'
;MDYFELSLVTCGVHKCFCGLFIFSIGLFKKVVIADTFALWATAGFDTATTLNLFEAWATSLSYTFQLYFDFSGYTDMAIGLALLFNIKLPINFNSPYKATNIQDFWRRWHITLSRFLRNYVYIPLGGNRKGEFRTYNNLLATFIIGGIWHGASWSFVFWGFLHGIALVIHRVWSKLGFKIWTWLAWIITFNFVNIAWVFFRAKEWDDAVKVLSGMIDIESMVFTKPFIYIYNNTFKQLSFMMPNLFATEDKTIMFGFDTFIWIAVILFIVLKFKNSYEITSYLDFNKSKILTKKYSVYFSLLFMFSVLCMSLSTYTEFIYFNF
;
A
#
# COMPACT_ATOMS: atom_id res chain seq x y z
N MET A 1 20.68 33.98 26.41
CA MET A 1 21.55 33.47 25.33
C MET A 1 22.40 32.43 26.00
N ASP A 2 22.01 31.16 25.92
CA ASP A 2 22.86 30.05 26.35
C ASP A 2 22.23 28.70 25.96
N TYR A 3 23.04 27.90 25.28
CA TYR A 3 22.91 26.47 24.95
C TYR A 3 21.82 26.03 23.96
N PHE A 4 21.90 26.55 22.73
CA PHE A 4 21.65 25.75 21.52
C PHE A 4 22.95 25.02 21.14
N GLU A 5 23.50 24.18 22.03
CA GLU A 5 24.42 23.16 21.56
C GLU A 5 23.59 22.10 20.85
N LEU A 6 23.50 22.24 19.52
CA LEU A 6 23.39 21.09 18.64
C LEU A 6 24.54 20.17 19.03
N SER A 7 24.31 19.28 20.00
CA SER A 7 25.06 18.05 20.04
C SER A 7 24.74 17.38 18.70
N LEU A 8 25.65 17.58 17.74
CA LEU A 8 25.87 16.70 16.62
C LEU A 8 26.27 15.36 17.25
N VAL A 9 25.28 14.70 17.83
CA VAL A 9 25.38 13.39 18.44
C VAL A 9 25.82 12.51 17.31
N THR A 10 27.07 12.06 17.37
CA THR A 10 27.60 11.05 16.48
C THR A 10 26.54 9.96 16.35
N CYS A 11 26.01 9.78 15.14
CA CYS A 11 25.11 8.68 14.84
C CYS A 11 25.87 7.42 15.22
N GLY A 12 25.49 6.77 16.32
CA GLY A 12 26.11 5.51 16.70
C GLY A 12 26.06 4.58 15.51
N VAL A 13 27.17 3.92 15.17
CA VAL A 13 27.32 3.08 13.96
C VAL A 13 26.11 2.16 13.72
N HIS A 14 25.50 1.68 14.81
CA HIS A 14 24.25 0.91 14.78
C HIS A 14 23.04 1.65 14.19
N LYS A 15 22.79 2.91 14.58
CA LYS A 15 21.68 3.71 14.05
C LYS A 15 21.86 3.98 12.56
N CYS A 16 23.09 4.25 12.15
CA CYS A 16 23.42 4.47 10.76
C CYS A 16 23.20 3.18 9.94
N PHE A 17 23.63 2.04 10.47
CA PHE A 17 23.34 0.74 9.86
C PHE A 17 21.84 0.46 9.76
N CYS A 18 21.06 0.66 10.82
CA CYS A 18 19.61 0.46 10.81
C CYS A 18 18.91 1.43 9.84
N GLY A 19 19.36 2.69 9.80
CA GLY A 19 18.85 3.71 8.89
C GLY A 19 19.05 3.32 7.44
N LEU A 20 20.26 2.87 7.08
CA LEU A 20 20.54 2.33 5.75
C LEU A 20 19.72 1.06 5.47
N PHE A 21 19.63 0.13 6.43
CA PHE A 21 18.86 -1.11 6.28
C PHE A 21 17.39 -0.85 5.94
N ILE A 22 16.70 0.00 6.72
CA ILE A 22 15.29 0.32 6.48
C ILE A 22 15.11 1.16 5.21
N PHE A 23 16.07 2.03 4.89
CA PHE A 23 16.07 2.76 3.63
C PHE A 23 16.08 1.82 2.43
N SER A 24 16.94 0.81 2.42
CA SER A 24 16.99 -0.16 1.32
C SER A 24 15.71 -0.98 1.21
N ILE A 25 15.12 -1.40 2.33
CA ILE A 25 13.79 -2.04 2.30
C ILE A 25 12.78 -1.12 1.63
N GLY A 26 12.76 0.16 1.98
CA GLY A 26 11.86 1.13 1.38
C GLY A 26 12.10 1.31 -0.13
N LEU A 27 13.36 1.40 -0.54
CA LEU A 27 13.74 1.51 -1.95
C LEU A 27 13.32 0.27 -2.75
N PHE A 28 13.51 -0.94 -2.21
CA PHE A 28 13.07 -2.17 -2.85
C PHE A 28 11.55 -2.24 -2.99
N LYS A 29 10.80 -1.87 -1.94
CA LYS A 29 9.34 -1.81 -2.00
C LYS A 29 8.86 -0.88 -3.11
N LYS A 30 9.50 0.27 -3.29
CA LYS A 30 9.18 1.22 -4.37
C LYS A 30 9.54 0.65 -5.74
N VAL A 31 10.83 0.44 -5.98
CA VAL A 31 11.37 0.19 -7.32
C VAL A 31 11.02 -1.20 -7.84
N VAL A 32 10.99 -2.21 -6.98
CA VAL A 32 10.79 -3.60 -7.41
C VAL A 32 9.32 -4.00 -7.33
N ILE A 33 8.63 -3.62 -6.26
CA ILE A 33 7.24 -4.04 -6.06
C ILE A 33 6.29 -3.00 -6.64
N ALA A 34 6.29 -1.78 -6.11
CA ALA A 34 5.27 -0.79 -6.44
C ALA A 34 5.29 -0.39 -7.92
N ASP A 35 6.48 -0.14 -8.49
CA ASP A 35 6.59 0.26 -9.90
C ASP A 35 6.21 -0.88 -10.86
N THR A 36 6.40 -2.14 -10.48
CA THR A 36 5.88 -3.29 -11.23
C THR A 36 4.34 -3.30 -11.25
N PHE A 37 3.70 -3.13 -10.09
CA PHE A 37 2.23 -3.06 -10.03
C PHE A 37 1.65 -1.81 -10.68
N ALA A 38 2.41 -0.72 -10.72
CA ALA A 38 2.00 0.52 -11.37
C ALA A 38 1.71 0.31 -12.86
N LEU A 39 2.48 -0.56 -13.54
CA LEU A 39 2.28 -0.85 -14.97
C LEU A 39 0.87 -1.44 -15.21
N TRP A 40 0.48 -2.45 -14.43
CA TRP A 40 -0.83 -3.10 -14.56
C TRP A 40 -1.99 -2.23 -14.07
N ALA A 41 -1.78 -1.47 -12.99
CA ALA A 41 -2.77 -0.52 -12.51
C ALA A 41 -3.04 0.57 -13.57
N THR A 42 -1.99 1.16 -14.14
CA THR A 42 -2.11 2.18 -15.20
C THR A 42 -2.72 1.57 -16.47
N ALA A 43 -2.34 0.35 -16.84
CA ALA A 43 -2.95 -0.33 -17.98
C ALA A 43 -4.47 -0.43 -17.82
N GLY A 44 -4.97 -0.90 -16.68
CA GLY A 44 -6.40 -1.08 -16.46
C GLY A 44 -7.18 0.22 -16.26
N PHE A 45 -6.63 1.17 -15.50
CA PHE A 45 -7.31 2.44 -15.24
C PHE A 45 -7.25 3.39 -16.43
N ASP A 46 -6.07 3.58 -17.02
CA ASP A 46 -5.83 4.70 -17.94
C ASP A 46 -5.83 4.28 -19.43
N THR A 47 -5.50 3.02 -19.74
CA THR A 47 -5.37 2.56 -21.14
C THR A 47 -6.55 1.70 -21.60
N ALA A 48 -7.09 0.86 -20.73
CA ALA A 48 -8.16 -0.07 -21.10
C ALA A 48 -9.48 0.67 -21.28
N THR A 49 -10.15 0.41 -22.40
CA THR A 49 -11.50 0.91 -22.68
C THR A 49 -12.56 0.06 -22.00
N THR A 50 -12.34 -1.26 -21.94
CA THR A 50 -13.19 -2.25 -21.27
C THR A 50 -12.31 -3.26 -20.54
N LEU A 51 -12.83 -3.85 -19.47
CA LEU A 51 -12.13 -4.88 -18.70
C LEU A 51 -13.06 -6.07 -18.50
N ASN A 52 -12.58 -7.27 -18.80
CA ASN A 52 -13.27 -8.49 -18.37
C ASN A 52 -13.07 -8.73 -16.86
N LEU A 53 -13.74 -9.75 -16.32
CA LEU A 53 -13.67 -10.13 -14.91
C LEU A 53 -12.24 -10.19 -14.36
N PHE A 54 -11.36 -10.95 -15.02
CA PHE A 54 -10.01 -11.18 -14.52
C PHE A 54 -9.14 -9.92 -14.62
N GLU A 55 -9.26 -9.18 -15.72
CA GLU A 55 -8.52 -7.93 -15.94
C GLU A 55 -8.93 -6.86 -14.92
N ALA A 56 -10.22 -6.76 -14.59
CA ALA A 56 -10.73 -5.81 -13.61
C ALA A 56 -10.22 -6.12 -12.19
N TRP A 57 -10.23 -7.39 -11.78
CA TRP A 57 -9.64 -7.82 -10.51
C TRP A 57 -8.12 -7.61 -10.49
N ALA A 58 -7.41 -7.90 -11.58
CA ALA A 58 -5.98 -7.65 -11.70
C ALA A 58 -5.66 -6.15 -11.58
N THR A 59 -6.46 -5.29 -12.22
CA THR A 59 -6.34 -3.83 -12.17
C THR A 59 -6.49 -3.30 -10.74
N SER A 60 -7.59 -3.68 -10.08
CA SER A 60 -7.91 -3.22 -8.72
C SER A 60 -6.87 -3.69 -7.70
N LEU A 61 -6.48 -4.97 -7.76
CA LEU A 61 -5.48 -5.54 -6.84
C LEU A 61 -4.08 -4.97 -7.10
N SER A 62 -3.74 -4.72 -8.36
CA SER A 62 -2.47 -4.08 -8.70
C SER A 62 -2.39 -2.69 -8.10
N TYR A 63 -3.44 -1.89 -8.22
CA TYR A 63 -3.46 -0.57 -7.58
C TYR A 63 -3.37 -0.67 -6.05
N THR A 64 -4.09 -1.62 -5.43
CA THR A 64 -4.00 -1.87 -3.98
C THR A 64 -2.56 -2.12 -3.54
N PHE A 65 -1.81 -2.99 -4.23
CA PHE A 65 -0.42 -3.25 -3.87
C PHE A 65 0.52 -2.11 -4.24
N GLN A 66 0.36 -1.49 -5.41
CA GLN A 66 1.09 -0.29 -5.80
C GLN A 66 1.01 0.77 -4.70
N LEU A 67 -0.21 1.16 -4.30
CA LEU A 67 -0.44 2.21 -3.31
C LEU A 67 0.23 1.89 -1.97
N TYR A 68 0.10 0.65 -1.49
CA TYR A 68 0.71 0.25 -0.22
C TYR A 68 2.23 0.23 -0.26
N PHE A 69 2.83 -0.37 -1.30
CA PHE A 69 4.28 -0.54 -1.36
C PHE A 69 4.99 0.75 -1.74
N ASP A 70 4.38 1.61 -2.57
CA ASP A 70 4.91 2.93 -2.87
C ASP A 70 4.94 3.78 -1.59
N PHE A 71 3.80 3.88 -0.89
CA PHE A 71 3.72 4.75 0.27
C PHE A 71 4.47 4.21 1.48
N SER A 72 4.36 2.90 1.76
CA SER A 72 5.14 2.31 2.84
C SER A 72 6.64 2.35 2.54
N GLY A 73 7.04 2.18 1.28
CA GLY A 73 8.43 2.32 0.84
C GLY A 73 8.97 3.73 1.05
N TYR A 74 8.21 4.75 0.66
CA TYR A 74 8.53 6.15 0.93
C TYR A 74 8.73 6.42 2.43
N THR A 75 7.80 5.97 3.28
CA THR A 75 7.90 6.21 4.73
C THR A 75 9.06 5.43 5.37
N ASP A 76 9.39 4.23 4.89
CA ASP A 76 10.55 3.47 5.33
C ASP A 76 11.87 4.20 4.98
N MET A 77 11.97 4.75 3.76
CA MET A 77 13.10 5.59 3.36
C MET A 77 13.23 6.85 4.22
N ALA A 78 12.12 7.54 4.49
CA ALA A 78 12.11 8.71 5.36
C ALA A 78 12.56 8.38 6.79
N ILE A 79 12.08 7.27 7.38
CA ILE A 79 12.54 6.78 8.68
C ILE A 79 14.04 6.44 8.63
N GLY A 80 14.49 5.81 7.54
CA GLY A 80 15.89 5.45 7.34
C GLY A 80 16.82 6.65 7.35
N LEU A 81 16.48 7.68 6.57
CA LEU A 81 17.22 8.95 6.54
C LEU A 81 17.19 9.64 7.91
N ALA A 82 16.04 9.72 8.56
CA ALA A 82 15.94 10.34 9.89
C ALA A 82 16.85 9.67 10.91
N LEU A 83 16.97 8.33 10.88
CA LEU A 83 17.87 7.59 11.77
C LEU A 83 19.35 7.91 11.54
N LEU A 84 19.77 8.27 10.31
CA LEU A 84 21.13 8.74 10.04
C LEU A 84 21.43 10.07 10.74
N PHE A 85 20.40 10.92 10.90
CA PHE A 85 20.46 12.18 11.65
C PHE A 85 20.07 12.02 13.12
N ASN A 86 20.01 10.78 13.64
CA ASN A 86 19.61 10.49 15.02
C ASN A 86 18.17 10.96 15.39
N ILE A 87 17.31 11.14 14.40
CA ILE A 87 15.89 11.51 14.55
C ILE A 87 15.04 10.24 14.45
N LYS A 88 14.09 10.07 15.39
CA LYS A 88 13.11 8.97 15.34
C LYS A 88 11.78 9.49 14.82
N LEU A 89 11.45 9.16 13.57
CA LEU A 89 10.13 9.43 13.01
C LEU A 89 9.11 8.37 13.45
N PRO A 90 7.82 8.75 13.61
CA PRO A 90 6.77 7.79 13.88
C PRO A 90 6.49 6.91 12.65
N ILE A 91 6.12 5.65 12.89
CA ILE A 91 5.70 4.75 11.81
C ILE A 91 4.37 5.17 11.21
N ASN A 92 4.19 4.80 9.93
CA ASN A 92 2.97 5.08 9.19
C ASN A 92 2.18 3.83 8.80
N PHE A 93 2.83 2.67 8.70
CA PHE A 93 2.21 1.41 8.29
C PHE A 93 2.55 0.25 9.23
N ASN A 94 1.56 -0.61 9.50
CA ASN A 94 1.73 -1.83 10.31
C ASN A 94 0.90 -3.01 9.78
N SER A 95 1.30 -3.54 8.62
CA SER A 95 0.60 -4.65 7.92
C SER A 95 -0.91 -4.42 7.78
N PRO A 96 -1.34 -3.32 7.13
CA PRO A 96 -2.76 -2.92 7.07
C PRO A 96 -3.66 -3.96 6.44
N TYR A 97 -3.18 -4.71 5.44
CA TYR A 97 -3.96 -5.76 4.79
C TYR A 97 -4.09 -7.05 5.60
N LYS A 98 -3.55 -7.12 6.83
CA LYS A 98 -3.88 -8.17 7.80
C LYS A 98 -5.11 -7.84 8.65
N ALA A 99 -5.67 -6.63 8.50
CA ALA A 99 -6.78 -6.17 9.31
C ALA A 99 -8.04 -7.01 9.12
N THR A 100 -8.72 -7.29 10.22
CA THR A 100 -9.97 -8.11 10.24
C THR A 100 -11.24 -7.27 10.34
N ASN A 101 -11.08 -5.95 10.46
CA ASN A 101 -12.16 -4.97 10.45
C ASN A 101 -11.61 -3.60 10.05
N ILE A 102 -12.50 -2.69 9.66
CA ILE A 102 -12.12 -1.37 9.14
C ILE A 102 -11.46 -0.47 10.21
N GLN A 103 -11.79 -0.64 11.48
CA GLN A 103 -11.14 0.11 12.55
C GLN A 103 -9.69 -0.35 12.76
N ASP A 104 -9.43 -1.66 12.70
CA ASP A 104 -8.08 -2.24 12.74
C ASP A 104 -7.27 -1.81 11.51
N PHE A 105 -7.90 -1.74 10.33
CA PHE A 105 -7.26 -1.22 9.12
C PHE A 105 -6.72 0.20 9.32
N TRP A 106 -7.55 1.15 9.79
CA TRP A 106 -7.13 2.54 10.03
C TRP A 106 -6.15 2.72 11.18
N ARG A 107 -6.02 1.74 12.07
CA ARG A 107 -4.95 1.69 13.09
C ARG A 107 -3.61 1.22 12.53
N ARG A 108 -3.60 0.66 11.32
CA ARG A 108 -2.42 0.10 10.65
C ARG A 108 -2.06 0.83 9.36
N TRP A 109 -3.00 1.55 8.77
CA TRP A 109 -2.83 2.35 7.56
C TRP A 109 -2.66 3.83 7.92
N HIS A 110 -1.67 4.47 7.29
CA HIS A 110 -1.40 5.90 7.38
C HIS A 110 -1.56 6.49 8.81
N ILE A 111 -0.91 5.83 9.78
CA ILE A 111 -1.11 6.02 11.22
C ILE A 111 -0.88 7.47 11.68
N THR A 112 0.05 8.20 11.05
CA THR A 112 0.27 9.62 11.37
C THR A 112 -0.91 10.49 10.97
N LEU A 113 -1.45 10.32 9.76
CA LEU A 113 -2.67 11.01 9.31
C LEU A 113 -3.89 10.59 10.12
N SER A 114 -4.07 9.30 10.38
CA SER A 114 -5.16 8.81 11.22
C SER A 114 -5.15 9.46 12.61
N ARG A 115 -3.96 9.68 13.19
CA ARG A 115 -3.82 10.44 14.44
C ARG A 115 -4.13 11.93 14.25
N PHE A 116 -3.68 12.53 13.16
CA PHE A 116 -3.97 13.93 12.85
C PHE A 116 -5.47 14.18 12.73
N LEU A 117 -6.17 13.43 11.85
CA LEU A 117 -7.63 13.52 11.68
C LEU A 117 -8.36 13.26 13.00
N ARG A 118 -7.93 12.28 13.80
CA ARG A 118 -8.52 12.03 15.11
C ARG A 118 -8.37 13.23 16.05
N ASN A 119 -7.16 13.76 16.18
CA ASN A 119 -6.83 14.76 17.18
C ASN A 119 -7.31 16.17 16.80
N TYR A 120 -7.30 16.50 15.52
CA TYR A 120 -7.54 17.85 15.02
C TYR A 120 -8.85 18.01 14.24
N VAL A 121 -9.55 16.92 13.91
CA VAL A 121 -10.88 16.98 13.28
C VAL A 121 -11.92 16.29 14.16
N TYR A 122 -11.77 14.99 14.39
CA TYR A 122 -12.77 14.19 15.09
C TYR A 122 -13.03 14.64 16.54
N ILE A 123 -11.98 14.82 17.35
CA ILE A 123 -12.10 15.25 18.75
C ILE A 123 -12.70 16.66 18.84
N PRO A 124 -12.23 17.67 18.06
CA PRO A 124 -12.84 19.00 18.02
C PRO A 124 -14.34 19.01 17.62
N LEU A 125 -14.78 18.12 16.72
CA LEU A 125 -16.21 17.97 16.37
C LEU A 125 -17.09 17.41 17.52
N GLY A 126 -16.44 16.93 18.59
CA GLY A 126 -17.05 16.38 19.79
C GLY A 126 -16.71 14.91 20.02
N GLY A 127 -16.01 14.26 19.08
CA GLY A 127 -15.64 12.85 19.17
C GLY A 127 -16.84 11.95 19.48
N ASN A 128 -16.72 11.17 20.55
CA ASN A 128 -17.78 10.26 21.05
C ASN A 128 -18.78 10.94 22.01
N ARG A 129 -18.73 12.26 22.19
CA ARG A 129 -19.59 12.98 23.15
C ARG A 129 -20.99 13.23 22.55
N LYS A 130 -21.98 13.42 23.43
CA LYS A 130 -23.39 13.75 23.06
C LYS A 130 -24.11 12.67 22.22
N GLY A 131 -23.87 11.40 22.55
CA GLY A 131 -24.64 10.27 22.03
C GLY A 131 -24.18 9.73 20.67
N GLU A 132 -24.87 8.69 20.22
CA GLU A 132 -24.45 7.87 19.07
C GLU A 132 -24.63 8.59 17.74
N PHE A 133 -25.76 9.27 17.57
CA PHE A 133 -26.06 10.01 16.33
C PHE A 133 -24.98 11.04 16.01
N ARG A 134 -24.58 11.87 17.00
CA ARG A 134 -23.49 12.84 16.81
C ARG A 134 -22.16 12.14 16.55
N THR A 135 -21.92 11.02 17.20
CA THR A 135 -20.70 10.24 16.98
C THR A 135 -20.60 9.71 15.54
N TYR A 136 -21.69 9.20 14.98
CA TYR A 136 -21.74 8.73 13.60
C TYR A 136 -21.52 9.86 12.59
N ASN A 137 -22.16 11.02 12.81
CA ASN A 137 -21.95 12.20 11.99
C ASN A 137 -20.52 12.72 12.07
N ASN A 138 -19.91 12.70 13.26
CA ASN A 138 -18.50 13.09 13.46
C ASN A 138 -17.55 12.16 12.71
N LEU A 139 -17.83 10.85 12.70
CA LEU A 139 -17.03 9.87 11.94
C LEU A 139 -17.14 10.14 10.43
N LEU A 140 -18.36 10.28 9.91
CA LEU A 140 -18.59 10.59 8.49
C LEU A 140 -17.90 11.89 8.09
N ALA A 141 -18.13 12.97 8.84
CA ALA A 141 -17.51 14.27 8.58
C ALA A 141 -15.98 14.19 8.60
N THR A 142 -15.39 13.48 9.57
CA THR A 142 -13.93 13.34 9.65
C THR A 142 -13.35 12.66 8.41
N PHE A 143 -14.00 11.60 7.91
CA PHE A 143 -13.51 10.89 6.73
C PHE A 143 -13.79 11.60 5.41
N ILE A 144 -14.92 12.32 5.29
CA ILE A 144 -15.19 13.18 4.13
C ILE A 144 -14.16 14.32 4.07
N ILE A 145 -13.87 14.97 5.20
CA ILE A 145 -12.80 15.98 5.29
C ILE A 145 -11.45 15.36 4.93
N GLY A 146 -11.18 14.14 5.39
CA GLY A 146 -9.99 13.38 4.98
C GLY A 146 -9.93 13.12 3.47
N GLY A 147 -11.05 12.80 2.84
CA GLY A 147 -11.17 12.67 1.38
C GLY A 147 -10.87 13.99 0.67
N ILE A 148 -11.49 15.09 1.10
CA ILE A 148 -11.24 16.43 0.54
C ILE A 148 -9.76 16.83 0.68
N TRP A 149 -9.09 16.44 1.78
CA TRP A 149 -7.66 16.67 1.97
C TRP A 149 -6.79 15.95 0.93
N HIS A 150 -7.25 14.82 0.39
CA HIS A 150 -6.52 14.09 -0.64
C HIS A 150 -6.65 14.70 -2.03
N GLY A 151 -7.76 15.37 -2.34
CA GLY A 151 -7.94 16.05 -3.63
C GLY A 151 -9.35 16.60 -3.81
N ALA A 152 -9.54 17.42 -4.84
CA ALA A 152 -10.81 18.11 -5.11
C ALA A 152 -11.82 17.28 -5.93
N SER A 153 -11.45 16.09 -6.41
CA SER A 153 -12.35 15.24 -7.20
C SER A 153 -13.46 14.62 -6.33
N TRP A 154 -14.63 14.40 -6.94
CA TRP A 154 -15.75 13.73 -6.26
C TRP A 154 -15.41 12.29 -5.83
N SER A 155 -14.48 11.64 -6.53
CA SER A 155 -14.03 10.28 -6.20
C SER A 155 -13.37 10.23 -4.81
N PHE A 156 -12.60 11.25 -4.42
CA PHE A 156 -12.02 11.32 -3.07
C PHE A 156 -13.06 11.59 -1.98
N VAL A 157 -14.05 12.44 -2.26
CA VAL A 157 -15.17 12.68 -1.34
C VAL A 157 -15.95 11.38 -1.11
N PHE A 158 -16.23 10.65 -2.20
CA PHE A 158 -16.94 9.38 -2.13
C PHE A 158 -16.11 8.30 -1.41
N TRP A 159 -14.81 8.23 -1.67
CA TRP A 159 -13.89 7.36 -0.92
C TRP A 159 -13.94 7.65 0.58
N GLY A 160 -13.90 8.93 0.98
CA GLY A 160 -14.04 9.35 2.37
C GLY A 160 -15.39 8.92 2.96
N PHE A 161 -16.47 9.15 2.22
CA PHE A 161 -17.81 8.71 2.61
C PHE A 161 -17.91 7.19 2.84
N LEU A 162 -17.35 6.36 1.94
CA LEU A 162 -17.33 4.90 2.09
C LEU A 162 -16.64 4.48 3.39
N HIS A 163 -15.46 5.04 3.68
CA HIS A 163 -14.72 4.73 4.91
C HIS A 163 -15.44 5.20 6.18
N GLY A 164 -16.08 6.37 6.12
CA GLY A 164 -16.91 6.88 7.20
C GLY A 164 -18.10 5.95 7.50
N ILE A 165 -18.84 5.53 6.46
CA ILE A 165 -19.93 4.55 6.59
C ILE A 165 -19.43 3.24 7.16
N ALA A 166 -18.32 2.70 6.64
CA ALA A 166 -17.80 1.42 7.12
C ALA A 166 -17.48 1.45 8.62
N LEU A 167 -16.96 2.57 9.15
CA LEU A 167 -16.73 2.72 10.58
C LEU A 167 -18.03 2.82 11.39
N VAL A 168 -19.06 3.48 10.86
CA VAL A 168 -20.39 3.51 11.48
C VAL A 168 -20.97 2.09 11.53
N ILE A 169 -20.95 1.36 10.41
CA ILE A 169 -21.41 -0.04 10.31
C ILE A 169 -20.64 -0.90 11.30
N HIS A 170 -19.30 -0.83 11.31
CA HIS A 170 -18.48 -1.61 12.24
C HIS A 170 -18.84 -1.34 13.70
N ARG A 171 -19.07 -0.07 14.06
CA ARG A 171 -19.46 0.32 15.41
C ARG A 171 -20.84 -0.20 15.81
N VAL A 172 -21.82 -0.18 14.90
CA VAL A 172 -23.14 -0.79 15.13
C VAL A 172 -22.98 -2.30 15.29
N TRP A 173 -22.25 -2.95 14.37
CA TRP A 173 -21.99 -4.38 14.40
C TRP A 173 -21.36 -4.84 15.72
N SER A 174 -20.33 -4.13 16.20
CA SER A 174 -19.67 -4.44 17.47
C SER A 174 -20.59 -4.36 18.68
N LYS A 175 -21.62 -3.50 18.66
CA LYS A 175 -22.60 -3.39 19.74
C LYS A 175 -23.62 -4.51 19.72
N LEU A 176 -23.99 -4.99 18.54
CA LEU A 176 -24.88 -6.14 18.38
C LEU A 176 -24.23 -7.44 18.89
N GLY A 177 -22.90 -7.46 19.05
CA GLY A 177 -22.18 -8.59 19.63
C GLY A 177 -22.03 -9.80 18.70
N PHE A 178 -22.45 -9.68 17.43
CA PHE A 178 -22.31 -10.76 16.45
C PHE A 178 -20.84 -11.04 16.13
N LYS A 179 -20.44 -12.29 16.32
CA LYS A 179 -19.10 -12.78 15.95
C LYS A 179 -19.17 -13.43 14.58
N ILE A 180 -18.25 -13.02 13.72
CA ILE A 180 -17.99 -13.66 12.43
C ILE A 180 -16.63 -14.35 12.49
N TRP A 181 -16.44 -15.34 11.63
CA TRP A 181 -15.18 -16.08 11.57
C TRP A 181 -14.08 -15.13 11.10
N THR A 182 -12.91 -15.19 11.74
CA THR A 182 -11.82 -14.23 11.49
C THR A 182 -11.40 -14.14 10.02
N TRP A 183 -11.36 -15.28 9.32
CA TRP A 183 -11.01 -15.32 7.90
C TRP A 183 -12.08 -14.63 7.03
N LEU A 184 -13.36 -14.77 7.37
CA LEU A 184 -14.46 -14.11 6.67
C LEU A 184 -14.44 -12.60 6.93
N ALA A 185 -14.20 -12.19 8.18
CA ALA A 185 -14.03 -10.79 8.56
C ALA A 185 -12.89 -10.12 7.78
N TRP A 186 -11.78 -10.86 7.63
CA TRP A 186 -10.64 -10.44 6.82
C TRP A 186 -11.01 -10.30 5.34
N ILE A 187 -11.67 -11.29 4.72
CA ILE A 187 -12.10 -11.22 3.31
C ILE A 187 -13.00 -10.00 3.09
N ILE A 188 -13.98 -9.77 3.96
CA ILE A 188 -14.90 -8.63 3.86
C ILE A 188 -14.12 -7.31 3.97
N THR A 189 -13.23 -7.21 4.95
CA THR A 189 -12.44 -5.99 5.17
C THR A 189 -11.48 -5.70 4.03
N PHE A 190 -10.75 -6.72 3.56
CA PHE A 190 -9.79 -6.58 2.47
C PHE A 190 -10.49 -6.17 1.16
N ASN A 191 -11.61 -6.81 0.82
CA ASN A 191 -12.35 -6.47 -0.40
C ASN A 191 -13.02 -5.10 -0.31
N PHE A 192 -13.57 -4.72 0.85
CA PHE A 192 -14.07 -3.36 1.05
C PHE A 192 -12.98 -2.31 0.80
N VAL A 193 -11.78 -2.52 1.37
CA VAL A 193 -10.64 -1.63 1.18
C VAL A 193 -10.19 -1.61 -0.29
N ASN A 194 -10.08 -2.77 -0.95
CA ASN A 194 -9.72 -2.88 -2.36
C ASN A 194 -10.71 -2.12 -3.26
N ILE A 195 -12.02 -2.28 -3.04
CA ILE A 195 -13.07 -1.57 -3.76
C ILE A 195 -13.00 -0.06 -3.50
N ALA A 196 -12.80 0.36 -2.24
CA ALA A 196 -12.63 1.77 -1.91
C ALA A 196 -11.45 2.37 -2.69
N TRP A 197 -10.33 1.64 -2.81
CA TRP A 197 -9.16 2.10 -3.58
C TRP A 197 -9.42 2.34 -5.06
N VAL A 198 -10.44 1.70 -5.67
CA VAL A 198 -10.83 2.00 -7.05
C VAL A 198 -11.24 3.47 -7.19
N PHE A 199 -12.06 3.99 -6.28
CA PHE A 199 -12.45 5.40 -6.26
C PHE A 199 -11.27 6.34 -5.94
N PHE A 200 -10.30 5.84 -5.18
CA PHE A 200 -9.11 6.63 -4.87
C PHE A 200 -8.15 6.76 -6.06
N ARG A 201 -8.17 5.80 -7.02
CA ARG A 201 -7.35 5.84 -8.25
C ARG A 201 -8.04 6.45 -9.47
N ALA A 202 -9.35 6.33 -9.55
CA ALA A 202 -10.12 6.74 -10.71
C ALA A 202 -9.99 8.26 -10.94
N LYS A 203 -9.57 8.66 -12.14
CA LYS A 203 -9.48 10.08 -12.54
C LYS A 203 -10.88 10.64 -12.76
N GLU A 204 -11.75 9.83 -13.34
CA GLU A 204 -13.14 10.15 -13.59
C GLU A 204 -14.07 9.08 -12.99
N TRP A 205 -15.35 9.42 -12.84
CA TRP A 205 -16.34 8.48 -12.30
C TRP A 205 -16.47 7.22 -13.17
N ASP A 206 -16.39 7.40 -14.49
CA ASP A 206 -16.52 6.31 -15.47
C ASP A 206 -15.36 5.31 -15.38
N ASP A 207 -14.16 5.74 -14.98
CA ASP A 207 -13.04 4.82 -14.72
C ASP A 207 -13.34 3.89 -13.54
N ALA A 208 -13.93 4.42 -12.47
CA ALA A 208 -14.32 3.62 -11.32
C ALA A 208 -15.43 2.63 -11.71
N VAL A 209 -16.44 3.09 -12.46
CA VAL A 209 -17.53 2.24 -12.94
C VAL A 209 -16.99 1.12 -13.82
N LYS A 210 -16.10 1.43 -14.78
CA LYS A 210 -15.45 0.45 -15.67
C LYS A 210 -14.78 -0.69 -14.91
N VAL A 211 -13.99 -0.37 -13.89
CA VAL A 211 -13.30 -1.38 -13.08
C VAL A 211 -14.29 -2.17 -12.24
N LEU A 212 -15.24 -1.49 -11.57
CA LEU A 212 -16.21 -2.17 -10.71
C LEU A 212 -17.19 -3.06 -11.47
N SER A 213 -17.67 -2.62 -12.64
CA SER A 213 -18.54 -3.42 -13.50
C SER A 213 -17.81 -4.67 -13.97
N GLY A 214 -16.55 -4.54 -14.41
CA GLY A 214 -15.73 -5.69 -14.78
C GLY A 214 -15.56 -6.68 -13.61
N MET A 215 -15.32 -6.20 -12.38
CA MET A 215 -15.14 -7.08 -11.21
C MET A 215 -16.36 -7.95 -10.86
N ILE A 216 -17.56 -7.59 -11.32
CA ILE A 216 -18.80 -8.34 -11.09
C ILE A 216 -19.37 -8.97 -12.38
N ASP A 217 -18.76 -8.73 -13.53
CA ASP A 217 -19.21 -9.24 -14.82
C ASP A 217 -18.80 -10.71 -14.99
N ILE A 218 -19.58 -11.60 -14.39
CA ILE A 218 -19.39 -13.05 -14.45
C ILE A 218 -19.60 -13.59 -15.88
N GLU A 219 -20.38 -12.92 -16.71
CA GLU A 219 -20.63 -13.33 -18.10
C GLU A 219 -19.41 -13.10 -18.99
N SER A 220 -18.61 -12.07 -18.70
CA SER A 220 -17.30 -11.83 -19.30
C SER A 220 -16.19 -12.78 -18.83
N MET A 221 -16.53 -13.89 -18.13
CA MET A 221 -15.57 -14.91 -17.71
C MET A 221 -14.99 -15.66 -18.93
N VAL A 222 -14.14 -14.96 -19.64
CA VAL A 222 -13.44 -15.38 -20.84
C VAL A 222 -12.03 -15.65 -20.37
N PHE A 223 -11.67 -16.93 -20.22
CA PHE A 223 -10.28 -17.36 -19.99
C PHE A 223 -9.36 -17.10 -21.21
N THR A 224 -9.87 -16.39 -22.21
CA THR A 224 -9.56 -16.71 -23.59
C THR A 224 -8.61 -15.67 -24.18
N LYS A 225 -7.31 -15.97 -24.00
CA LYS A 225 -6.18 -15.87 -24.96
C LYS A 225 -4.79 -15.85 -24.28
N PRO A 226 -4.60 -15.40 -23.02
CA PRO A 226 -3.27 -15.45 -22.37
C PRO A 226 -2.86 -16.83 -21.83
N PHE A 227 -3.80 -17.75 -21.57
CA PHE A 227 -3.47 -19.07 -21.00
C PHE A 227 -2.74 -20.01 -22.00
N ILE A 228 -2.94 -19.80 -23.31
CA ILE A 228 -2.32 -20.63 -24.36
C ILE A 228 -0.84 -20.24 -24.59
N TYR A 229 -0.41 -19.05 -24.16
CA TYR A 229 1.01 -18.64 -24.26
C TYR A 229 1.87 -19.07 -23.06
N ILE A 230 1.38 -19.99 -22.21
CA ILE A 230 2.12 -20.47 -21.03
C ILE A 230 3.11 -21.60 -21.36
N TYR A 231 3.19 -22.10 -22.59
CA TYR A 231 4.04 -23.26 -22.86
C TYR A 231 5.45 -22.97 -23.38
N ASN A 232 5.75 -21.78 -23.92
CA ASN A 232 6.96 -21.63 -24.75
C ASN A 232 8.09 -20.74 -24.22
N ASN A 233 8.12 -20.27 -22.97
CA ASN A 233 9.31 -19.55 -22.49
C ASN A 233 9.48 -19.56 -20.96
N THR A 234 9.71 -20.74 -20.40
CA THR A 234 10.14 -20.93 -18.99
C THR A 234 11.46 -20.19 -18.66
N PHE A 235 12.16 -19.66 -19.66
CA PHE A 235 13.39 -18.85 -19.52
C PHE A 235 13.20 -17.32 -19.63
N LYS A 236 11.99 -16.81 -19.96
CA LYS A 236 11.69 -15.35 -19.93
C LYS A 236 11.32 -14.84 -18.52
N GLN A 237 11.33 -15.67 -17.49
CA GLN A 237 10.98 -15.21 -16.13
C GLN A 237 12.07 -14.37 -15.46
N LEU A 238 13.33 -14.44 -15.92
CA LEU A 238 14.40 -13.57 -15.42
C LEU A 238 14.31 -12.16 -16.01
N SER A 239 13.63 -11.98 -17.15
CA SER A 239 13.40 -10.65 -17.73
C SER A 239 12.35 -9.82 -17.01
N PHE A 240 11.53 -10.46 -16.18
CA PHE A 240 10.42 -9.81 -15.51
C PHE A 240 10.87 -8.92 -14.34
N MET A 241 12.04 -9.19 -13.75
CA MET A 241 12.67 -8.27 -12.78
C MET A 241 13.27 -7.02 -13.45
N MET A 242 13.27 -6.97 -14.78
CA MET A 242 13.84 -5.90 -15.61
C MET A 242 12.96 -5.66 -16.86
N PRO A 243 11.80 -4.98 -16.70
CA PRO A 243 10.79 -4.83 -17.76
C PRO A 243 11.36 -4.25 -19.08
N ASN A 244 12.42 -3.46 -18.99
CA ASN A 244 13.02 -2.76 -20.11
C ASN A 244 14.07 -3.55 -20.93
N LEU A 245 14.42 -4.79 -20.54
CA LEU A 245 15.35 -5.60 -21.35
C LEU A 245 14.64 -6.61 -22.28
N PHE A 246 13.38 -6.94 -22.01
CA PHE A 246 12.59 -7.88 -22.81
C PHE A 246 11.12 -7.46 -22.89
N ALA A 247 10.87 -6.18 -23.16
CA ALA A 247 9.58 -5.74 -23.65
C ALA A 247 9.30 -6.50 -24.96
N THR A 248 8.56 -7.60 -24.87
CA THR A 248 7.97 -8.20 -26.07
C THR A 248 6.96 -7.19 -26.58
N GLU A 249 7.16 -6.74 -27.81
CA GLU A 249 6.39 -5.73 -28.53
C GLU A 249 4.88 -6.03 -28.71
N ASP A 250 4.38 -7.11 -28.10
CA ASP A 250 2.99 -7.50 -28.18
C ASP A 250 2.14 -6.69 -27.19
N LYS A 251 1.84 -5.45 -27.57
CA LYS A 251 0.93 -4.51 -26.88
C LYS A 251 -0.52 -5.01 -26.75
N THR A 252 -0.80 -6.25 -27.14
CA THR A 252 -2.14 -6.84 -27.22
C THR A 252 -2.58 -7.54 -25.94
N ILE A 253 -1.66 -7.92 -25.04
CA ILE A 253 -2.00 -8.57 -23.75
C ILE A 253 -1.63 -7.63 -22.61
N MET A 254 -2.64 -6.92 -22.09
CA MET A 254 -2.47 -5.98 -20.97
C MET A 254 -2.25 -6.69 -19.62
N PHE A 255 -2.79 -7.91 -19.46
CA PHE A 255 -2.70 -8.71 -18.24
C PHE A 255 -2.38 -10.17 -18.57
N GLY A 256 -1.20 -10.64 -18.15
CA GLY A 256 -0.77 -12.02 -18.32
C GLY A 256 -0.98 -12.88 -17.07
N PHE A 257 -0.75 -14.19 -17.18
CA PHE A 257 -0.81 -15.11 -16.03
C PHE A 257 0.24 -14.78 -14.95
N ASP A 258 1.37 -14.23 -15.38
CA ASP A 258 2.40 -13.65 -14.51
C ASP A 258 1.84 -12.60 -13.55
N THR A 259 0.91 -11.75 -14.00
CA THR A 259 0.27 -10.72 -13.18
C THR A 259 -0.42 -11.35 -11.97
N PHE A 260 -1.19 -12.42 -12.20
CA PHE A 260 -1.89 -13.14 -11.13
C PHE A 260 -0.92 -13.90 -10.21
N ILE A 261 0.18 -14.45 -10.74
CA ILE A 261 1.24 -15.03 -9.92
C ILE A 261 1.82 -13.96 -8.98
N TRP A 262 2.15 -12.77 -9.49
CA TRP A 262 2.70 -11.69 -8.68
C TRP A 262 1.73 -11.20 -7.61
N ILE A 263 0.46 -11.02 -7.97
CA ILE A 263 -0.61 -10.71 -7.00
C ILE A 263 -0.66 -11.77 -5.89
N ALA A 264 -0.65 -13.06 -6.25
CA ALA A 264 -0.73 -14.15 -5.28
C ALA A 264 0.51 -14.22 -4.38
N VAL A 265 1.71 -14.09 -4.96
CA VAL A 265 3.00 -14.10 -4.24
C VAL A 265 3.06 -12.92 -3.26
N ILE A 266 2.71 -11.72 -3.71
CA ILE A 266 2.75 -10.52 -2.87
C ILE A 266 1.68 -10.57 -1.78
N LEU A 267 0.47 -11.03 -2.10
CA LEU A 267 -0.57 -11.24 -1.09
C LEU A 267 -0.09 -12.24 -0.02
N PHE A 268 0.54 -13.35 -0.43
CA PHE A 268 1.13 -14.31 0.49
C PHE A 268 2.22 -13.67 1.36
N ILE A 269 3.11 -12.87 0.77
CA ILE A 269 4.18 -12.16 1.49
C ILE A 269 3.58 -11.22 2.53
N VAL A 270 2.62 -10.38 2.13
CA VAL A 270 1.96 -9.39 3.00
C VAL A 270 1.25 -10.08 4.17
N LEU A 271 0.63 -11.24 3.96
CA LEU A 271 -0.13 -11.93 5.00
C LEU A 271 0.74 -12.75 5.96
N LYS A 272 1.82 -13.39 5.47
CA LYS A 272 2.62 -14.32 6.27
C LYS A 272 3.85 -13.70 6.91
N PHE A 273 4.49 -12.75 6.26
CA PHE A 273 5.78 -12.23 6.71
C PHE A 273 5.64 -11.00 7.59
N LYS A 274 6.74 -10.68 8.29
CA LYS A 274 6.86 -9.47 9.10
C LYS A 274 7.06 -8.25 8.21
N ASN A 275 6.51 -7.12 8.62
CA ASN A 275 6.71 -5.85 7.93
C ASN A 275 8.07 -5.21 8.28
N SER A 276 8.45 -4.15 7.57
CA SER A 276 9.71 -3.41 7.75
C SER A 276 9.93 -2.94 9.19
N TYR A 277 8.89 -2.45 9.85
CA TYR A 277 8.95 -2.04 11.25
C TYR A 277 9.16 -3.22 12.19
N GLU A 278 8.44 -4.33 12.01
CA GLU A 278 8.62 -5.54 12.85
C GLU A 278 10.01 -6.18 12.68
N ILE A 279 10.58 -6.11 11.47
CA ILE A 279 11.94 -6.58 11.19
C ILE A 279 12.93 -5.67 11.92
N THR A 280 12.78 -4.35 11.80
CA THR A 280 13.71 -3.37 12.39
C THR A 280 13.56 -3.22 13.91
N SER A 281 12.37 -3.41 14.47
CA SER A 281 12.15 -3.46 15.92
C SER A 281 12.75 -4.72 16.55
N TYR A 282 12.84 -5.83 15.81
CA TYR A 282 13.58 -7.02 16.25
C TYR A 282 15.09 -6.77 16.27
N LEU A 283 15.58 -5.79 15.50
CA LEU A 283 16.97 -5.31 15.53
C LEU A 283 17.20 -4.31 16.67
N ASP A 284 16.44 -4.45 17.77
CA ASP A 284 16.38 -3.47 18.85
C ASP A 284 17.77 -3.04 19.34
N PHE A 285 17.91 -1.72 19.50
CA PHE A 285 19.16 -0.94 19.46
C PHE A 285 20.27 -1.33 20.45
N ASN A 286 20.00 -2.27 21.35
CA ASN A 286 20.89 -2.67 22.44
C ASN A 286 21.31 -4.15 22.39
N LYS A 287 20.81 -4.96 21.45
CA LYS A 287 21.10 -6.41 21.44
C LYS A 287 21.61 -6.90 20.08
N SER A 288 22.92 -7.18 20.05
CA SER A 288 23.66 -8.08 19.14
C SER A 288 24.39 -7.44 17.94
N LYS A 289 25.72 -7.29 18.07
CA LYS A 289 26.69 -7.09 16.98
C LYS A 289 26.65 -8.19 15.90
N ILE A 290 26.24 -9.42 16.26
CA ILE A 290 26.22 -10.59 15.36
C ILE A 290 25.02 -10.53 14.41
N LEU A 291 23.86 -10.04 14.87
CA LEU A 291 22.72 -9.82 13.99
C LEU A 291 23.06 -8.78 12.92
N THR A 292 23.77 -7.70 13.28
CA THR A 292 24.17 -6.62 12.36
C THR A 292 24.94 -7.14 11.14
N LYS A 293 25.87 -8.09 11.32
CA LYS A 293 26.69 -8.64 10.21
C LYS A 293 25.93 -9.58 9.26
N LYS A 294 24.96 -10.35 9.77
CA LYS A 294 24.11 -11.19 8.91
C LYS A 294 23.21 -10.30 8.03
N TYR A 295 22.58 -9.29 8.63
CA TYR A 295 21.68 -8.38 7.91
C TYR A 295 22.42 -7.39 7.01
N SER A 296 23.73 -7.15 7.21
CA SER A 296 24.50 -6.26 6.34
C SER A 296 24.64 -6.82 4.93
N VAL A 297 24.83 -8.14 4.79
CA VAL A 297 24.88 -8.80 3.49
C VAL A 297 23.53 -8.69 2.79
N TYR A 298 22.44 -8.97 3.50
CA TYR A 298 21.08 -8.83 2.96
C TYR A 298 20.79 -7.39 2.52
N PHE A 299 21.16 -6.39 3.33
CA PHE A 299 21.03 -4.98 2.95
C PHE A 299 21.82 -4.65 1.69
N SER A 300 23.10 -5.02 1.61
CA SER A 300 23.94 -4.68 0.46
C SER A 300 23.38 -5.30 -0.82
N LEU A 301 22.96 -6.57 -0.78
CA LEU A 301 22.34 -7.23 -1.92
C LEU A 301 21.02 -6.58 -2.32
N LEU A 302 20.16 -6.28 -1.36
CA LEU A 302 18.85 -5.67 -1.60
C LEU A 302 18.98 -4.24 -2.13
N PHE A 303 19.95 -3.47 -1.62
CA PHE A 303 20.28 -2.13 -2.11
C PHE A 303 20.84 -2.18 -3.54
N MET A 304 21.87 -3.01 -3.78
CA MET A 304 22.47 -3.15 -5.12
C MET A 304 21.44 -3.60 -6.14
N PHE A 305 20.58 -4.55 -5.79
CA PHE A 305 19.48 -5.00 -6.64
C PHE A 305 18.48 -3.86 -6.93
N SER A 306 18.10 -3.09 -5.91
CA SER A 306 17.17 -1.97 -6.11
C SER A 306 17.77 -0.85 -6.97
N VAL A 307 19.05 -0.53 -6.78
CA VAL A 307 19.77 0.47 -7.60
C VAL A 307 19.89 0.00 -9.05
N LEU A 308 20.19 -1.29 -9.26
CA LEU A 308 20.20 -1.91 -10.57
C LEU A 308 18.81 -1.78 -11.23
N CYS A 309 17.74 -2.19 -10.56
CA CYS A 309 16.39 -2.03 -11.09
C CYS A 309 16.06 -0.56 -11.40
N MET A 310 16.48 0.39 -10.55
CA MET A 310 16.25 1.82 -10.75
C MET A 310 17.00 2.37 -11.97
N SER A 311 18.24 1.92 -12.22
CA SER A 311 19.02 2.36 -13.38
C SER A 311 18.48 1.79 -14.70
N LEU A 312 17.65 0.75 -14.61
CA LEU A 312 17.04 0.07 -15.74
C LEU A 312 15.59 0.50 -15.96
N SER A 313 14.92 1.06 -14.95
CA SER A 313 13.55 1.58 -15.03
C SER A 313 13.50 2.99 -15.63
N THR A 314 12.55 3.22 -16.53
CA THR A 314 12.25 4.54 -17.12
C THR A 314 11.15 5.29 -16.37
N TYR A 315 10.42 4.61 -15.48
CA TYR A 315 9.32 5.16 -14.69
C TYR A 315 9.71 5.17 -13.21
N THR A 316 9.79 6.35 -12.59
CA THR A 316 10.27 6.52 -11.21
C THR A 316 9.40 7.45 -10.36
N GLU A 317 8.25 7.89 -10.87
CA GLU A 317 7.42 8.85 -10.14
C GLU A 317 6.69 8.20 -8.95
N PHE A 318 6.73 8.88 -7.81
CA PHE A 318 5.92 8.52 -6.64
C PHE A 318 4.47 8.84 -6.91
N ILE A 319 3.56 7.95 -6.49
CA ILE A 319 2.12 8.11 -6.69
C ILE A 319 1.55 9.43 -6.12
N TYR A 320 2.25 10.03 -5.15
CA TYR A 320 1.85 11.29 -4.50
C TYR A 320 1.85 12.50 -5.44
N PHE A 321 2.66 12.50 -6.51
CA PHE A 321 2.69 13.62 -7.46
C PHE A 321 1.50 13.62 -8.43
N ASN A 322 0.66 12.59 -8.39
CA ASN A 322 -0.47 12.39 -9.30
C ASN A 322 -1.84 12.71 -8.64
N PHE A 323 -1.86 13.23 -7.41
CA PHE A 323 -3.07 13.61 -6.68
C PHE A 323 -3.28 15.12 -6.63
#